data_AF-A0A2E3A8S5-F1
#
_entry.id   AF-A0A2E3A8S5-F1
#
_cell.length_a   1.000
_cell.length_b   1.000
_cell.length_c   1.000
_cell.angle_alpha   90.00
_cell.angle_beta   90.00
_cell.angle_gamma   90.00
#
_symmetry.space_group_name_H-M   'P 1'
#
loop_
_entity.id
_entity.type
_entity.pdbx_description
1 polymer ?
#
loop_
_entity_poly.entity_id
_entity_poly.type
_entity_poly.pdbx_seq_one_letter_code
_entity_poly.pdbx_strand_id
1 'polypeptide(L)'
;MKELDQIRAPLYRELEKLSKEISYQAGRDSHLCCTRKYNQMRISPLEARSIAVAFRENPELRRGLPAVLDRLEESLKGLSDNGERQAFDCPLLEKGKCMVHNIAKPVGCLAWHPRQYSDPEGEYGFTGKGWAAFSSRDGLNDKYLGPDWKLRVIPLWLKRVFSRELNYRARSAEAGGAGTRRNRGGKNRGRN
;
A
#
# COMPACT_ATOMS: atom_id res chain seq x y z
N MET A 1 -10.35 2.59 -14.72
CA MET A 1 -9.21 1.66 -14.58
C MET A 1 -8.28 1.72 -15.77
N LYS A 2 -8.74 1.44 -17.00
CA LYS A 2 -7.92 1.49 -18.23
C LYS A 2 -7.10 2.79 -18.40
N GLU A 3 -7.68 3.97 -18.14
CA GLU A 3 -6.94 5.25 -18.20
C GLU A 3 -5.77 5.33 -17.21
N LEU A 4 -5.94 4.79 -15.99
CA LEU A 4 -4.85 4.76 -15.01
C LEU A 4 -3.72 3.81 -15.45
N ASP A 5 -4.06 2.71 -16.12
CA ASP A 5 -3.08 1.78 -16.67
C ASP A 5 -2.31 2.39 -17.86
N GLN A 6 -2.96 3.23 -18.65
CA GLN A 6 -2.29 4.03 -19.69
C GLN A 6 -1.26 5.00 -19.09
N ILE A 7 -1.55 5.59 -17.92
CA ILE A 7 -0.59 6.44 -17.20
C ILE A 7 0.60 5.61 -16.67
N ARG A 8 0.35 4.39 -16.20
CA ARG A 8 1.39 3.50 -15.65
C ARG A 8 2.28 2.87 -16.73
N ALA A 9 1.74 2.55 -17.91
CA ALA A 9 2.43 1.77 -18.94
C ALA A 9 3.79 2.36 -19.39
N PRO A 10 3.95 3.69 -19.59
CA PRO A 10 5.25 4.29 -19.86
C PRO A 10 6.26 4.09 -18.72
N LEU A 11 5.81 4.17 -17.45
CA LEU A 11 6.67 3.99 -16.29
C LEU A 11 7.10 2.53 -16.12
N TYR A 12 6.21 1.57 -16.42
CA TYR A 12 6.58 0.15 -16.45
C TYR A 12 7.71 -0.11 -17.45
N ARG A 13 7.59 0.44 -18.67
CA ARG A 13 8.63 0.29 -19.71
C ARG A 13 9.94 0.95 -19.30
N GLU A 14 9.87 2.09 -18.61
CA GLU A 14 11.06 2.76 -18.08
C GLU A 14 11.72 1.92 -16.98
N LEU A 15 10.94 1.44 -16.00
CA LEU A 15 11.44 0.58 -14.93
C LEU A 15 12.07 -0.70 -15.46
N GLU A 16 11.48 -1.31 -16.50
CA GLU A 16 12.05 -2.49 -17.14
C GLU A 16 13.40 -2.19 -17.81
N LYS A 17 13.53 -1.06 -18.51
CA LYS A 17 14.80 -0.63 -19.10
C LYS A 17 15.86 -0.39 -18.04
N LEU A 18 15.52 0.36 -16.99
CA LEU A 18 16.41 0.68 -15.89
C LEU A 18 16.84 -0.57 -15.11
N SER A 19 15.94 -1.55 -14.95
CA SER A 19 16.25 -2.81 -14.27
C SER A 19 17.38 -3.61 -14.95
N LYS A 20 17.68 -3.32 -16.22
CA LYS A 20 18.77 -3.93 -17.00
C LYS A 20 20.09 -3.15 -16.86
N GLU A 21 20.09 -1.97 -16.26
CA GLU A 21 21.30 -1.15 -16.06
C GLU A 21 22.08 -1.62 -14.83
N ILE A 22 23.39 -1.82 -14.99
CA ILE A 22 24.29 -2.30 -13.93
C ILE A 22 24.30 -1.35 -12.72
N SER A 23 24.23 -0.04 -12.96
CA SER A 23 24.16 1.00 -11.92
C SER A 23 22.89 0.91 -11.07
N TYR A 24 21.77 0.54 -11.69
CA TYR A 24 20.49 0.31 -11.02
C TYR A 24 20.52 -0.99 -10.22
N GLN A 25 21.07 -2.07 -10.79
CA GLN A 25 21.24 -3.37 -10.11
C GLN A 25 22.25 -3.31 -8.95
N ALA A 26 23.26 -2.43 -9.05
CA ALA A 26 24.21 -2.16 -7.97
C ALA A 26 23.59 -1.38 -6.80
N GLY A 27 22.41 -0.75 -7.01
CA GLY A 27 21.55 -0.27 -5.93
C GLY A 27 20.92 -1.47 -5.22
N ARG A 28 21.45 -1.81 -4.04
CA ARG A 28 20.95 -2.93 -3.24
C ARG A 28 19.45 -2.71 -2.92
N ASP A 29 18.66 -3.74 -3.22
CA ASP A 29 17.22 -3.91 -2.99
C ASP A 29 16.26 -3.07 -3.85
N SER A 30 15.70 -3.69 -4.89
CA SER A 30 14.69 -3.14 -5.82
C SER A 30 13.35 -2.73 -5.18
N HIS A 31 13.26 -2.81 -3.85
CA HIS A 31 12.09 -2.51 -3.04
C HIS A 31 12.41 -1.68 -1.79
N LEU A 32 13.55 -0.99 -1.72
CA LEU A 32 13.84 -0.02 -0.65
C LEU A 32 12.72 1.00 -0.46
N CYS A 33 12.06 1.41 -1.56
CA CYS A 33 10.92 2.32 -1.52
C CYS A 33 9.70 1.78 -0.74
N CYS A 34 9.72 0.52 -0.31
CA CYS A 34 8.68 -0.08 0.52
C CYS A 34 9.03 -0.09 2.02
N THR A 35 10.26 0.23 2.43
CA THR A 35 10.67 0.17 3.83
C THR A 35 10.50 1.52 4.52
N ARG A 36 10.24 1.53 5.83
CA ARG A 36 9.98 2.75 6.61
C ARG A 36 11.04 3.84 6.43
N LYS A 37 12.31 3.47 6.25
CA LYS A 37 13.41 4.43 6.07
C LYS A 37 13.17 5.36 4.86
N TYR A 38 12.64 4.83 3.76
CA TYR A 38 12.50 5.57 2.49
C TYR A 38 11.05 5.80 2.07
N ASN A 39 10.11 5.06 2.66
CA ASN A 39 8.75 5.03 2.16
C ASN A 39 7.87 6.07 2.84
N GLN A 40 7.61 7.14 2.09
CA GLN A 40 6.59 8.14 2.38
C GLN A 40 5.61 8.27 1.22
N MET A 41 5.44 7.21 0.43
CA MET A 41 4.68 7.25 -0.81
C MET A 41 3.21 7.54 -0.52
N ARG A 42 2.70 8.58 -1.20
CA ARG A 42 1.28 8.93 -1.18
C ARG A 42 0.62 8.49 -2.48
N ILE A 43 -0.61 8.01 -2.36
CA ILE A 43 -1.42 7.54 -3.47
C ILE A 43 -2.74 8.29 -3.50
N SER A 44 -3.37 8.28 -4.68
CA SER A 44 -4.68 8.85 -4.92
C SER A 44 -5.80 7.83 -4.62
N PRO A 45 -7.04 8.30 -4.41
CA PRO A 45 -8.18 7.41 -4.25
C PRO A 45 -8.39 6.45 -5.42
N LEU A 46 -8.17 6.88 -6.67
CA LEU A 46 -8.30 5.99 -7.83
C LEU A 46 -7.23 4.88 -7.84
N GLU A 47 -5.99 5.17 -7.44
CA GLU A 47 -4.95 4.15 -7.27
C GLU A 47 -5.28 3.17 -6.14
N ALA A 48 -5.83 3.66 -5.03
CA ALA A 48 -6.28 2.80 -3.94
C ALA A 48 -7.40 1.84 -4.38
N ARG A 49 -8.39 2.37 -5.13
CA ARG A 49 -9.47 1.55 -5.72
C ARG A 49 -8.90 0.52 -6.70
N SER A 50 -7.93 0.91 -7.52
CA SER A 50 -7.23 0.00 -8.43
C SER A 50 -6.58 -1.17 -7.69
N ILE A 51 -5.97 -0.93 -6.54
CA ILE A 51 -5.38 -1.99 -5.70
C ILE A 51 -6.49 -2.91 -5.17
N ALA A 52 -7.57 -2.37 -4.63
CA ALA A 52 -8.67 -3.17 -4.12
C ALA A 52 -9.33 -4.03 -5.20
N VAL A 53 -9.49 -3.49 -6.42
CA VAL A 53 -9.95 -4.26 -7.59
C VAL A 53 -8.98 -5.40 -7.92
N ALA A 54 -7.67 -5.14 -7.92
CA ALA A 54 -6.68 -6.19 -8.18
C ALA A 54 -6.77 -7.35 -7.17
N PHE A 55 -6.92 -7.06 -5.87
CA PHE A 55 -7.15 -8.10 -4.85
C PHE A 55 -8.48 -8.84 -5.02
N ARG A 56 -9.51 -8.16 -5.55
CA ARG A 56 -10.79 -8.78 -5.82
C ARG A 56 -10.73 -9.68 -7.05
N GLU A 57 -10.03 -9.30 -8.11
CA GLU A 57 -10.08 -10.01 -9.40
C GLU A 57 -9.00 -11.08 -9.53
N ASN A 58 -7.86 -10.93 -8.85
CA ASN A 58 -6.75 -11.89 -8.92
C ASN A 58 -6.80 -12.90 -7.74
N PRO A 59 -6.98 -14.21 -8.00
CA PRO A 59 -7.06 -15.22 -6.93
C PRO A 59 -5.80 -15.34 -6.06
N GLU A 60 -4.60 -15.16 -6.63
CA GLU A 60 -3.34 -15.21 -5.88
C GLU A 60 -3.26 -14.06 -4.87
N LEU A 61 -3.57 -12.83 -5.33
CA LEU A 61 -3.62 -11.66 -4.46
C LEU A 61 -4.68 -11.83 -3.37
N ARG A 62 -5.87 -12.33 -3.75
CA ARG A 62 -6.96 -12.58 -2.81
C ARG A 62 -6.54 -13.52 -1.68
N ARG A 63 -5.79 -14.59 -2.00
CA ARG A 63 -5.25 -15.52 -0.98
C ARG A 63 -4.25 -14.86 -0.04
N GLY A 64 -3.46 -13.90 -0.52
CA GLY A 64 -2.52 -13.14 0.31
C GLY A 64 -3.15 -11.99 1.10
N LEU A 65 -4.41 -11.64 0.86
CA LEU A 65 -5.08 -10.51 1.50
C LEU A 65 -5.04 -10.55 3.04
N PRO A 66 -5.29 -11.68 3.73
CA PRO A 66 -5.24 -11.71 5.20
C PRO A 66 -3.89 -11.24 5.78
N ALA A 67 -2.77 -11.63 5.16
CA ALA A 67 -1.44 -11.21 5.58
C ALA A 67 -1.15 -9.73 5.26
N VAL A 68 -1.71 -9.21 4.17
CA VAL A 68 -1.67 -7.77 3.85
C VAL A 68 -2.44 -6.96 4.90
N LEU A 69 -3.58 -7.46 5.37
CA LEU A 69 -4.37 -6.79 6.41
C LEU A 69 -3.63 -6.77 7.75
N ASP A 70 -2.93 -7.83 8.13
CA ASP A 70 -2.09 -7.85 9.33
C ASP A 70 -0.96 -6.80 9.25
N ARG A 71 -0.25 -6.75 8.11
CA ARG A 71 0.77 -5.72 7.88
C ARG A 71 0.18 -4.32 7.84
N LEU A 72 -1.01 -4.16 7.27
CA LEU A 72 -1.70 -2.87 7.21
C LEU A 72 -2.04 -2.34 8.60
N GLU A 73 -2.54 -3.19 9.50
CA GLU A 73 -2.81 -2.82 10.89
C GLU A 73 -1.53 -2.36 11.61
N GLU A 74 -0.40 -3.03 11.38
CA GLU A 74 0.91 -2.61 11.91
C GLU A 74 1.37 -1.28 11.30
N SER A 75 1.31 -1.13 9.97
CA SER A 75 1.71 0.09 9.27
C SER A 75 0.89 1.31 9.68
N LEU A 76 -0.35 1.11 10.15
CA LEU A 76 -1.22 2.18 10.64
C LEU A 76 -0.81 2.68 12.04
N LYS A 77 -0.02 1.92 12.82
CA LYS A 77 0.44 2.35 14.13
C LYS A 77 1.39 3.54 14.00
N GLY A 78 1.04 4.64 14.66
CA GLY A 78 1.79 5.89 14.62
C GLY A 78 1.54 6.76 13.38
N LEU A 79 0.55 6.41 12.53
CA LEU A 79 0.10 7.29 11.46
C LEU A 79 -1.07 8.17 11.92
N SER A 80 -1.01 9.45 11.58
CA SER A 80 -2.11 10.40 11.71
C SER A 80 -2.93 10.42 10.41
N ASP A 81 -4.27 10.45 10.48
CA ASP A 81 -5.12 10.45 9.28
C ASP A 81 -5.21 11.85 8.61
N ASN A 82 -4.08 12.34 8.12
CA ASN A 82 -3.95 13.63 7.45
C ASN A 82 -3.33 13.49 6.03
N GLY A 83 -3.06 14.62 5.37
CA GLY A 83 -2.48 14.66 4.01
C GLY A 83 -0.94 14.71 3.97
N GLU A 84 -0.29 14.73 5.14
CA GLU A 84 1.15 14.90 5.28
C GLU A 84 1.91 13.65 4.88
N ARG A 85 3.18 13.82 4.53
CA ARG A 85 4.11 12.71 4.31
C ARG A 85 4.44 12.09 5.66
N GLN A 86 4.33 10.77 5.76
CA GLN A 86 4.60 10.01 6.97
C GLN A 86 5.33 8.73 6.57
N ALA A 87 6.30 8.31 7.37
CA ALA A 87 7.11 7.13 7.10
C ALA A 87 6.39 5.84 7.54
N PHE A 88 6.37 4.81 6.70
CA PHE A 88 5.70 3.54 6.99
C PHE A 88 6.35 2.35 6.27
N ASP A 89 6.21 1.15 6.82
CA ASP A 89 6.49 -0.08 6.08
C ASP A 89 5.31 -0.41 5.16
N CYS A 90 5.58 -0.71 3.89
CA CYS A 90 4.53 -0.94 2.91
C CYS A 90 3.80 -2.26 3.18
N PRO A 91 2.48 -2.25 3.42
CA PRO A 91 1.72 -3.49 3.69
C PRO A 91 1.63 -4.42 2.47
N LEU A 92 1.91 -3.90 1.27
CA LEU A 92 1.95 -4.64 0.02
C LEU A 92 3.32 -5.26 -0.29
N LEU A 93 4.30 -5.13 0.62
CA LEU A 93 5.60 -5.79 0.49
C LEU A 93 5.51 -7.20 1.07
N GLU A 94 5.85 -8.20 0.26
CA GLU A 94 5.88 -9.61 0.66
C GLU A 94 7.10 -10.29 0.07
N LYS A 95 7.89 -10.98 0.92
CA LYS A 95 9.11 -11.71 0.51
C LYS A 95 10.04 -10.86 -0.37
N GLY A 96 10.21 -9.59 0.00
CA GLY A 96 11.04 -8.65 -0.75
C GLY A 96 10.46 -8.20 -2.09
N LYS A 97 9.18 -8.41 -2.39
CA LYS A 97 8.52 -7.98 -3.63
C LYS A 97 7.19 -7.27 -3.36
N CYS A 98 6.88 -6.25 -4.17
CA CYS A 98 5.56 -5.63 -4.13
C CYS A 98 4.50 -6.58 -4.74
N MET A 99 3.47 -6.93 -3.98
CA MET A 99 2.44 -7.88 -4.42
C MET A 99 1.67 -7.39 -5.66
N VAL A 100 1.45 -6.08 -5.78
CA VAL A 100 0.72 -5.49 -6.91
C VAL A 100 1.65 -5.01 -8.04
N HIS A 101 2.91 -5.46 -8.06
CA HIS A 101 3.96 -4.89 -8.90
C HIS A 101 3.55 -4.74 -10.37
N ASN A 102 2.97 -5.76 -11.00
CA ASN A 102 2.61 -5.75 -12.44
C ASN A 102 1.13 -5.42 -12.71
N ILE A 103 0.33 -5.13 -11.68
CA ILE A 103 -1.13 -5.07 -11.82
C ILE A 103 -1.67 -3.70 -11.42
N ALA A 104 -1.30 -3.21 -10.23
CA ALA A 104 -1.88 -2.01 -9.66
C ALA A 104 -0.85 -1.16 -8.90
N LYS A 105 0.44 -1.26 -9.27
CA LYS A 105 1.50 -0.51 -8.60
C LYS A 105 1.22 1.00 -8.71
N PRO A 106 1.26 1.76 -7.60
CA PRO A 106 1.03 3.20 -7.65
C PRO A 106 2.03 3.92 -8.55
N VAL A 107 1.61 5.01 -9.17
CA VAL A 107 2.42 5.88 -10.02
C VAL A 107 3.64 6.37 -9.25
N GLY A 108 3.46 6.79 -7.99
CA GLY A 108 4.57 7.18 -7.09
C GLY A 108 5.64 6.10 -6.95
N CYS A 109 5.22 4.85 -6.76
CA CYS A 109 6.14 3.73 -6.59
C CYS A 109 6.79 3.28 -7.90
N LEU A 110 6.16 3.55 -9.05
CA LEU A 110 6.72 3.26 -10.37
C LEU A 110 7.72 4.34 -10.81
N ALA A 111 7.44 5.59 -10.47
CA ALA A 111 8.28 6.75 -10.75
C ALA A 111 9.49 6.86 -9.83
N TRP A 112 9.46 6.20 -8.67
CA TRP A 112 10.54 6.24 -7.70
C TRP A 112 11.80 5.59 -8.26
N HIS A 113 12.92 6.30 -8.15
CA HIS A 113 14.21 5.85 -8.61
C HIS A 113 15.28 6.05 -7.52
N PRO A 114 16.03 5.01 -7.14
CA PRO A 114 17.20 5.18 -6.29
C PRO A 114 18.26 5.93 -7.08
N ARG A 115 18.86 6.99 -6.52
CA ARG A 115 19.90 7.83 -7.18
C ARG A 115 19.45 8.79 -8.31
N GLN A 116 18.22 9.33 -8.27
CA GLN A 116 17.85 10.48 -9.12
C GLN A 116 17.51 11.72 -8.28
N TYR A 117 18.01 12.87 -8.72
CA TYR A 117 18.08 14.13 -7.97
C TYR A 117 16.71 14.82 -7.82
N SER A 118 16.14 14.77 -6.63
CA SER A 118 15.22 15.82 -6.12
C SER A 118 15.15 15.87 -4.59
N ASP A 119 15.85 14.99 -3.89
CA ASP A 119 16.04 15.06 -2.44
C ASP A 119 17.19 16.04 -2.13
N PRO A 120 17.02 17.02 -1.21
CA PRO A 120 18.13 17.85 -0.71
C PRO A 120 19.32 17.04 -0.15
N GLU A 121 19.11 15.78 0.24
CA GLU A 121 20.20 14.87 0.67
C GLU A 121 20.66 13.87 -0.42
N GLY A 122 20.06 13.92 -1.62
CA GLY A 122 20.58 13.24 -2.83
C GLY A 122 20.41 11.72 -2.91
N GLU A 123 19.72 11.06 -1.97
CA GLU A 123 19.64 9.59 -1.95
C GLU A 123 18.63 9.00 -2.97
N TYR A 124 17.53 9.70 -3.28
CA TYR A 124 16.47 9.23 -4.19
C TYR A 124 15.63 10.36 -4.83
N GLY A 125 14.81 10.01 -5.84
CA GLY A 125 13.91 10.97 -6.50
C GLY A 125 12.99 10.37 -7.56
N PHE A 126 12.45 11.23 -8.43
CA PHE A 126 11.50 10.86 -9.48
C PHE A 126 12.01 11.24 -10.87
N THR A 127 11.78 10.38 -11.87
CA THR A 127 12.11 10.67 -13.27
C THR A 127 11.23 11.81 -13.82
N GLY A 128 11.65 12.46 -14.90
CA GLY A 128 10.82 13.46 -15.61
C GLY A 128 9.48 12.88 -16.08
N LYS A 129 9.46 11.61 -16.50
CA LYS A 129 8.20 10.89 -16.81
C LYS A 129 7.36 10.62 -15.56
N GLY A 130 8.00 10.41 -14.41
CA GLY A 130 7.33 10.34 -13.12
C GLY A 130 6.53 11.60 -12.81
N TRP A 131 7.13 12.78 -13.00
CA TRP A 131 6.45 14.06 -12.82
C TRP A 131 5.27 14.26 -13.78
N ALA A 132 5.45 13.91 -15.07
CA ALA A 132 4.35 13.93 -16.03
C ALA A 132 3.21 12.99 -15.63
N ALA A 133 3.55 11.77 -15.17
CA ALA A 133 2.57 10.79 -14.73
C ALA A 133 1.81 11.22 -13.46
N PHE A 134 2.44 11.98 -12.56
CA PHE A 134 1.75 12.61 -11.43
C PHE A 134 0.68 13.58 -11.88
N SER A 135 1.00 14.47 -12.82
CA SER A 135 0.05 15.43 -13.37
C SER A 135 -1.13 14.72 -14.04
N SER A 136 -0.86 13.68 -14.84
CA SER A 136 -1.93 12.88 -15.48
C SER A 136 -2.79 12.12 -14.47
N ARG A 137 -2.18 11.55 -13.42
CA ARG A 137 -2.92 10.90 -12.32
C ARG A 137 -3.83 11.89 -11.62
N ASP A 138 -3.33 13.09 -11.35
CA ASP A 138 -4.05 14.12 -10.61
C ASP A 138 -5.26 14.61 -11.42
N GLY A 139 -5.05 14.94 -12.71
CA GLY A 139 -6.15 15.30 -13.62
C GLY A 139 -7.18 14.17 -13.82
N LEU A 140 -6.76 12.91 -13.75
CA LEU A 140 -7.69 11.77 -13.77
C LEU A 140 -8.56 11.73 -12.50
N ASN A 141 -7.98 12.02 -11.34
CA ASN A 141 -8.75 12.09 -10.10
C ASN A 141 -9.67 13.32 -10.09
N ASP A 142 -9.22 14.48 -10.58
CA ASP A 142 -10.06 15.68 -10.72
C ASP A 142 -11.28 15.38 -11.60
N LYS A 143 -11.07 14.75 -12.75
CA LYS A 143 -12.12 14.36 -13.71
C LYS A 143 -13.20 13.48 -13.08
N TYR A 144 -12.82 12.51 -12.24
CA TYR A 144 -13.75 11.48 -11.74
C TYR A 144 -14.25 11.69 -10.32
N LEU A 145 -13.55 12.47 -9.51
CA LEU A 145 -13.85 12.67 -8.10
C LEU A 145 -14.07 14.15 -7.73
N GLY A 146 -13.82 15.08 -8.66
CA GLY A 146 -13.81 16.52 -8.39
C GLY A 146 -12.55 16.96 -7.63
N PRO A 147 -12.24 18.26 -7.54
CA PRO A 147 -10.93 18.79 -7.11
C PRO A 147 -10.59 18.56 -5.62
N ASP A 148 -11.54 18.11 -4.80
CA ASP A 148 -11.36 17.97 -3.35
C ASP A 148 -10.72 16.66 -2.91
N TRP A 149 -10.43 15.75 -3.85
CA TRP A 149 -9.70 14.52 -3.53
C TRP A 149 -8.31 14.85 -2.96
N LYS A 150 -7.77 13.96 -2.12
CA LYS A 150 -6.46 14.16 -1.46
C LYS A 150 -5.56 12.96 -1.62
N LEU A 151 -4.27 13.23 -1.82
CA LEU A 151 -3.21 12.24 -1.64
C LEU A 151 -3.07 11.88 -0.17
N ARG A 152 -2.88 10.58 0.13
CA ARG A 152 -2.54 10.08 1.47
C ARG A 152 -1.55 8.94 1.37
N VAL A 153 -0.78 8.70 2.43
CA VAL A 153 0.13 7.55 2.47
C VAL A 153 -0.63 6.24 2.25
N ILE A 154 0.04 5.25 1.63
CA ILE A 154 -0.58 3.99 1.21
C ILE A 154 -1.46 3.36 2.30
N PRO A 155 -1.00 3.20 3.57
CA PRO A 155 -1.81 2.55 4.59
C PRO A 155 -3.16 3.25 4.85
N LEU A 156 -3.20 4.59 4.85
CA LEU A 156 -4.43 5.33 5.10
C LEU A 156 -5.49 5.11 4.02
N TRP A 157 -5.06 5.03 2.75
CA TRP A 157 -5.98 4.72 1.66
C TRP A 157 -6.39 3.24 1.65
N LEU A 158 -5.46 2.32 1.94
CA LEU A 158 -5.77 0.89 2.04
C LEU A 158 -6.76 0.60 3.17
N LYS A 159 -6.63 1.26 4.33
CA LYS A 159 -7.61 1.20 5.43
C LYS A 159 -9.03 1.48 4.94
N ARG A 160 -9.20 2.44 4.03
CA ARG A 160 -10.51 2.85 3.50
C ARG A 160 -11.06 1.84 2.50
N VAL A 161 -10.26 1.44 1.53
CA VAL A 161 -10.72 0.52 0.47
C VAL A 161 -10.88 -0.92 0.94
N PHE A 162 -10.19 -1.32 2.03
CA PHE A 162 -10.34 -2.60 2.71
C PHE A 162 -11.10 -2.51 4.05
N SER A 163 -11.87 -1.43 4.25
CA SER A 163 -12.61 -1.21 5.50
C SER A 163 -13.59 -2.34 5.83
N ARG A 164 -14.20 -2.96 4.83
CA ARG A 164 -15.12 -4.09 5.03
C ARG A 164 -14.40 -5.31 5.58
N GLU A 165 -13.25 -5.63 5.01
CA GLU A 165 -12.43 -6.77 5.39
C GLU A 165 -11.80 -6.57 6.78
N LEU A 166 -11.35 -5.35 7.10
CA LEU A 166 -10.88 -4.98 8.44
C LEU A 166 -11.99 -5.10 9.49
N ASN A 167 -13.18 -4.56 9.20
CA ASN A 167 -14.33 -4.64 10.10
C ASN A 167 -14.80 -6.08 10.33
N TYR A 168 -14.75 -6.92 9.29
CA TYR A 168 -15.07 -8.34 9.41
C TYR A 168 -14.12 -9.05 10.37
N ARG A 169 -12.79 -8.83 10.24
CA ARG A 169 -11.78 -9.41 11.13
C ARG A 169 -11.95 -8.97 12.58
N ALA A 170 -12.22 -7.70 12.82
CA ALA A 170 -12.48 -7.18 14.17
C ALA A 170 -13.66 -7.90 14.84
N ARG A 171 -14.80 -8.03 14.13
CA ARG A 171 -15.98 -8.75 14.64
C ARG A 171 -15.72 -10.23 14.89
N SER A 172 -14.99 -10.89 14.00
CA SER A 172 -14.62 -12.31 14.16
C SER A 172 -13.72 -12.53 15.38
N ALA A 173 -12.78 -11.61 15.65
CA ALA A 173 -11.92 -11.66 16.83
C ALA A 173 -12.72 -11.48 18.14
N GLU A 174 -13.68 -10.56 18.17
CA GLU A 174 -14.57 -10.33 19.33
C GLU A 174 -15.46 -11.56 19.62
N ALA A 175 -16.02 -12.18 18.57
CA ALA A 175 -16.84 -13.39 18.69
C ALA A 175 -16.03 -14.60 19.20
N GLY A 176 -14.77 -14.74 18.77
CA GLY A 176 -13.87 -15.79 19.26
C GLY A 176 -13.41 -15.60 20.70
N GLY A 177 -13.25 -14.34 21.16
CA GLY A 177 -12.84 -14.01 22.52
C GLY A 177 -13.94 -14.17 23.58
N ALA A 178 -15.22 -14.08 23.19
CA ALA A 178 -16.35 -14.27 24.10
C ALA A 178 -16.55 -15.75 24.53
N GLY A 179 -15.96 -16.71 23.81
CA GLY A 179 -16.08 -18.15 24.08
C GLY A 179 -15.16 -18.70 25.18
N THR A 180 -14.15 -17.96 25.63
CA THR A 180 -13.09 -18.50 26.52
C THR A 180 -13.23 -18.09 28.00
N ARG A 181 -14.25 -17.31 28.39
CA ARG A 181 -14.41 -16.80 29.77
C ARG A 181 -15.52 -17.42 30.61
N ARG A 182 -16.15 -18.53 30.19
CA ARG A 182 -17.15 -19.24 31.01
C ARG A 182 -16.82 -20.73 31.17
N ASN A 183 -15.77 -21.04 31.95
CA ASN A 183 -15.69 -22.31 32.67
C ASN A 183 -14.58 -22.31 33.75
N ARG A 184 -14.75 -21.48 34.78
CA ARG A 184 -14.06 -21.67 36.07
C ARG A 184 -14.99 -21.18 37.18
N GLY A 185 -15.84 -22.07 37.68
CA GLY A 185 -16.67 -21.81 38.85
C GLY A 185 -17.68 -22.92 39.06
N GLY A 186 -17.31 -23.97 39.80
CA GLY A 186 -18.27 -25.03 40.13
C GLY A 186 -17.70 -26.29 40.78
N LYS A 187 -16.98 -26.17 41.90
CA LYS A 187 -16.75 -27.22 42.93
C LYS A 187 -16.28 -26.46 44.17
N ASN A 188 -16.84 -26.53 45.37
CA ASN A 188 -17.77 -27.45 46.02
C ASN A 188 -18.61 -26.63 47.01
N ARG A 189 -19.93 -26.85 47.03
CA ARG A 189 -20.73 -26.63 48.25
C ARG A 189 -20.81 -27.98 48.95
N GLY A 190 -20.33 -28.02 50.18
CA GLY A 190 -20.43 -29.20 51.04
C GLY A 190 -21.87 -29.50 51.45
N ARG A 191 -22.06 -30.71 52.00
CA ARG A 191 -23.07 -31.00 53.01
C ARG A 191 -22.73 -32.31 53.71
N ASN A 192 -22.70 -32.21 55.04
CA ASN A 192 -22.91 -33.18 56.11
C ASN A 192 -22.19 -34.52 56.06
#